data_AF-A0A8S2ZJC5-F1
#
_entry.id   AF-A0A8S2ZJC5-F1
#
_cell.length_a   1.000
_cell.length_b   1.000
_cell.length_c   1.000
_cell.angle_alpha   90.00
_cell.angle_beta   90.00
_cell.angle_gamma   90.00
#
_symmetry.space_group_name_H-M   'P 1'
#
loop_
_entity.id
_entity.type
_entity.pdbx_description
1 polymer ?
#
loop_
_entity_poly.entity_id
_entity_poly.type
_entity_poly.pdbx_seq_one_letter_code
_entity_poly.pdbx_strand_id
1 'polypeptide(L)'
;NAVLSSRKWPGGIVPYQFESGWYTQAEQNIIINAMSKISAQTNNCIRFVPRGNNPTWLRIFPGTGCWSYFGKIYDNGAQDLSLSKDWIYNCVDQGRVIHAIGHALGFAHEQTRPDRDNYIQIQWNNIEDCKSKAPTLARLN
;
A
#
# COMPACT_ATOMS: atom_id res chain seq x y z
N ASN A 1 12.30 6.28 8.68
CA ASN A 1 11.41 6.94 7.72
C ASN A 1 9.96 6.57 8.01
N ALA A 2 9.34 7.19 9.02
CA ALA A 2 8.03 6.80 9.48
C ALA A 2 7.18 8.03 9.83
N VAL A 3 5.86 7.88 9.72
CA VAL A 3 4.90 8.92 10.10
C VAL A 3 4.97 9.26 11.60
N LEU A 4 4.44 10.44 11.94
CA LEU A 4 4.23 10.87 13.32
C LEU A 4 3.29 9.92 14.07
N SER A 5 3.36 9.92 15.40
CA SER A 5 2.52 9.07 16.27
C SER A 5 1.02 9.24 16.02
N SER A 6 0.57 10.45 15.69
CA SER A 6 -0.82 10.79 15.37
C SER A 6 -1.36 10.10 14.11
N ARG A 7 -0.50 9.48 13.31
CA ARG A 7 -0.83 8.77 12.07
C ARG A 7 -0.66 7.26 12.19
N LYS A 8 -0.38 6.72 13.39
CA LYS A 8 -0.27 5.27 13.61
C LYS A 8 -1.64 4.65 13.83
N TRP A 9 -1.80 3.39 13.42
CA TRP A 9 -2.99 2.61 13.76
C TRP A 9 -3.05 2.35 15.28
N PRO A 10 -4.12 2.77 15.98
CA PRO A 10 -4.23 2.60 17.42
C PRO A 10 -4.09 1.13 17.85
N GLY A 11 -3.23 0.87 18.84
CA GLY A 11 -2.97 -0.48 19.34
C GLY A 11 -2.39 -1.46 18.31
N GLY A 12 -1.90 -0.96 17.15
CA GLY A 12 -1.44 -1.79 16.04
C GLY A 12 -2.55 -2.59 15.35
N ILE A 13 -3.81 -2.22 15.57
CA ILE A 13 -4.96 -2.87 14.94
C ILE A 13 -5.29 -2.20 13.62
N VAL A 14 -5.28 -2.97 12.54
CA VAL A 14 -5.60 -2.53 11.20
C VAL A 14 -6.86 -3.26 10.72
N PRO A 15 -8.05 -2.65 10.87
CA PRO A 15 -9.27 -3.18 10.29
C PRO A 15 -9.16 -3.18 8.76
N TYR A 16 -9.57 -4.25 8.08
CA TYR A 16 -9.53 -4.33 6.61
C TYR A 16 -10.81 -4.94 6.03
N GLN A 17 -11.07 -4.64 4.77
CA GLN A 17 -12.16 -5.20 3.99
C GLN A 17 -11.75 -5.27 2.52
N PHE A 18 -11.99 -6.40 1.86
CA PHE A 18 -11.90 -6.49 0.41
C PHE A 18 -13.12 -5.82 -0.23
N GLU A 19 -12.89 -5.02 -1.26
CA GLU A 19 -13.97 -4.58 -2.15
C GLU A 19 -14.60 -5.82 -2.82
N SER A 20 -15.93 -5.88 -2.80
CA SER A 20 -16.66 -7.08 -3.19
C SER A 20 -16.48 -7.43 -4.66
N GLY A 21 -16.29 -8.72 -4.96
CA GLY A 21 -16.29 -9.25 -6.33
C GLY A 21 -15.00 -9.07 -7.13
N TRP A 22 -13.95 -8.46 -6.57
CA TRP A 22 -12.74 -8.12 -7.33
C TRP A 22 -11.59 -9.10 -7.21
N TYR A 23 -11.38 -9.68 -6.02
CA TYR A 23 -10.30 -10.63 -5.77
C TYR A 23 -10.87 -12.04 -5.64
N THR A 24 -10.30 -12.96 -6.42
CA THR A 24 -10.51 -14.41 -6.26
C THR A 24 -10.02 -14.88 -4.89
N GLN A 25 -10.47 -16.06 -4.47
CA GLN A 25 -10.00 -16.63 -3.19
C GLN A 25 -8.48 -16.80 -3.14
N ALA A 26 -7.86 -17.18 -4.26
CA ALA A 26 -6.41 -17.33 -4.36
C ALA A 26 -5.68 -15.99 -4.14
N GLU A 27 -6.18 -14.92 -4.74
CA GLU A 27 -5.64 -13.55 -4.57
C GLU A 27 -5.85 -13.04 -3.14
N GLN A 28 -7.03 -13.25 -2.56
CA GLN A 28 -7.28 -12.91 -1.15
C GLN A 28 -6.31 -13.66 -0.23
N ASN A 29 -6.02 -14.94 -0.50
CA ASN A 29 -5.07 -15.72 0.28
C ASN A 29 -3.65 -15.13 0.20
N ILE A 30 -3.21 -14.64 -0.97
CA ILE A 30 -1.90 -13.97 -1.10
C ILE A 30 -1.85 -12.72 -0.22
N ILE A 31 -2.92 -11.92 -0.24
CA ILE A 31 -3.01 -10.67 0.52
C ILE A 31 -3.07 -10.96 2.04
N ILE A 32 -3.86 -11.94 2.45
CA ILE A 32 -3.95 -12.40 3.84
C ILE A 32 -2.61 -12.98 4.32
N ASN A 33 -1.90 -13.74 3.47
CA ASN A 33 -0.59 -14.28 3.82
C ASN A 33 0.45 -13.17 4.02
N ALA A 34 0.40 -12.08 3.23
CA ALA A 34 1.22 -10.90 3.45
C ALA A 34 0.93 -10.22 4.79
N MET A 35 -0.35 -10.04 5.14
CA MET A 35 -0.78 -9.51 6.45
C MET A 35 -0.31 -10.39 7.62
N SER A 36 -0.45 -11.70 7.48
CA SER A 36 0.00 -12.69 8.48
C SER A 36 1.52 -12.66 8.64
N LYS A 37 2.28 -12.49 7.56
CA LYS A 37 3.74 -12.35 7.61
C LYS A 37 4.17 -11.12 8.40
N ILE A 38 3.52 -9.97 8.17
CA ILE A 38 3.76 -8.75 8.95
C ILE A 38 3.42 -8.98 10.42
N SER A 39 2.28 -9.59 10.71
CA SER A 39 1.85 -9.88 12.08
C SER A 39 2.87 -10.78 12.79
N ALA A 40 3.32 -11.86 12.13
CA ALA A 40 4.33 -12.77 12.66
C ALA A 40 5.69 -12.08 12.89
N GLN A 41 6.18 -11.31 11.92
CA GLN A 41 7.46 -10.59 12.01
C GLN A 41 7.46 -9.49 13.06
N THR A 42 6.29 -9.00 13.46
CA THR A 42 6.12 -8.00 14.52
C THR A 42 5.70 -8.63 15.85
N ASN A 43 5.79 -9.96 16.00
CA ASN A 43 5.34 -10.67 17.21
C ASN A 43 3.90 -10.31 17.63
N ASN A 44 3.01 -10.17 16.65
CA ASN A 44 1.60 -9.75 16.79
C ASN A 44 1.39 -8.34 17.35
N CYS A 45 2.41 -7.47 17.32
CA CYS A 45 2.21 -6.04 17.62
C CYS A 45 1.36 -5.35 16.55
N ILE A 46 1.48 -5.76 15.28
CA ILE A 46 0.56 -5.37 14.21
C ILE A 46 -0.39 -6.53 13.94
N ARG A 47 -1.69 -6.24 13.87
CA ARG A 47 -2.72 -7.25 13.63
C ARG A 47 -3.75 -6.72 12.65
N PHE A 48 -4.08 -7.55 11.67
CA PHE A 48 -5.12 -7.27 10.69
C PHE A 48 -6.41 -7.98 11.11
N VAL A 49 -7.50 -7.24 11.18
CA VAL A 49 -8.81 -7.77 11.59
C VAL A 49 -9.87 -7.44 10.55
N PRO A 50 -10.88 -8.30 10.33
CA PRO A 50 -12.04 -7.91 9.52
C PRO A 50 -12.63 -6.60 10.04
N ARG A 51 -13.05 -5.72 9.12
CA ARG A 51 -13.52 -4.36 9.43
C ARG A 51 -14.49 -4.29 10.62
N GLY A 52 -15.52 -5.13 10.65
CA GLY A 52 -16.61 -5.02 11.64
C GLY A 52 -17.26 -3.63 11.62
N ASN A 53 -17.42 -3.02 12.81
CA ASN A 53 -17.98 -1.66 12.97
C ASN A 53 -16.91 -0.56 13.07
N ASN A 54 -15.66 -0.85 12.71
CA ASN A 54 -14.60 0.16 12.78
C ASN A 54 -14.90 1.31 11.80
N PRO A 55 -14.87 2.58 12.26
CA PRO A 55 -15.23 3.73 11.43
C PRO A 55 -14.19 4.01 10.34
N THR A 56 -12.94 3.62 10.56
CA THR A 56 -11.87 3.65 9.55
C THR A 56 -11.32 2.24 9.37
N TRP A 57 -11.13 1.83 8.11
CA TRP A 57 -10.53 0.55 7.74
C TRP A 57 -9.75 0.68 6.44
N LEU A 58 -8.85 -0.27 6.18
CA LEU A 58 -8.23 -0.42 4.87
C LEU A 58 -9.20 -1.12 3.90
N ARG A 59 -9.65 -0.38 2.88
CA ARG A 59 -10.39 -0.93 1.76
C ARG A 59 -9.41 -1.40 0.68
N ILE A 60 -9.40 -2.70 0.44
CA ILE A 60 -8.50 -3.35 -0.50
C ILE A 60 -9.27 -3.50 -1.81
N PHE A 61 -8.83 -2.79 -2.85
CA PHE A 61 -9.56 -2.71 -4.11
C PHE A 61 -8.60 -2.65 -5.31
N PRO A 62 -9.02 -3.09 -6.51
CA PRO A 62 -8.15 -3.15 -7.68
C PRO A 62 -8.13 -1.81 -8.43
N GLY A 63 -7.66 -0.75 -7.76
CA GLY A 63 -7.39 0.52 -8.42
C GLY A 63 -6.20 0.44 -9.39
N THR A 64 -5.86 1.54 -10.04
CA THR A 64 -4.68 1.61 -10.93
C THR A 64 -3.40 1.68 -10.11
N GLY A 65 -2.47 0.74 -10.35
CA GLY A 65 -1.18 0.68 -9.67
C GLY A 65 -1.24 0.14 -8.24
N CYS A 66 -0.07 0.12 -7.59
CA CYS A 66 0.12 -0.36 -6.22
C CYS A 66 0.41 0.82 -5.29
N TRP A 67 -0.55 1.20 -4.44
CA TRP A 67 -0.36 2.36 -3.56
C TRP A 67 -1.25 2.31 -2.32
N SER A 68 -0.85 3.08 -1.31
CA SER A 68 -1.67 3.41 -0.14
C SER A 68 -1.29 4.78 0.38
N TYR A 69 -2.13 5.32 1.25
CA TYR A 69 -1.78 6.48 2.06
C TYR A 69 -0.70 6.15 3.09
N PHE A 70 0.06 7.17 3.51
CA PHE A 70 1.04 7.03 4.58
C PHE A 70 0.41 7.06 5.97
N GLY A 71 0.33 5.91 6.65
CA GLY A 71 -0.27 5.78 7.97
C GLY A 71 -1.81 5.80 7.94
N LYS A 72 -2.42 5.84 9.13
CA LYS A 72 -3.86 5.93 9.32
C LYS A 72 -4.40 7.32 9.00
N ILE A 73 -5.49 7.37 8.24
CA ILE A 73 -6.35 8.55 8.03
C ILE A 73 -7.48 8.55 9.07
N TYR A 74 -7.87 9.73 9.54
CA TYR A 74 -8.89 9.92 10.58
C TYR A 74 -10.08 10.73 10.05
N ASP A 75 -10.67 10.26 8.96
CA ASP A 75 -11.82 10.85 8.28
C ASP A 75 -13.14 10.07 8.50
N ASN A 76 -13.09 9.00 9.31
CA ASN A 76 -14.19 8.06 9.53
C ASN A 76 -14.72 7.43 8.23
N GLY A 77 -13.82 7.15 7.28
CA GLY A 77 -14.15 6.49 6.02
C GLY A 77 -13.23 5.32 5.66
N ALA A 78 -13.47 4.79 4.46
CA ALA A 78 -12.61 3.79 3.85
C ALA A 78 -11.26 4.43 3.49
N GLN A 79 -10.16 3.86 3.99
CA GLN A 79 -8.82 4.21 3.54
C GLN A 79 -8.37 3.24 2.46
N ASP A 80 -8.10 3.76 1.27
CA ASP A 80 -7.79 2.93 0.11
C ASP A 80 -6.38 2.31 0.15
N LEU A 81 -6.34 1.03 -0.19
CA LEU A 81 -5.17 0.24 -0.54
C LEU A 81 -5.40 -0.32 -1.95
N SER A 82 -4.78 0.32 -2.95
CA SER A 82 -4.89 -0.12 -4.34
C SER A 82 -3.93 -1.27 -4.59
N LEU A 83 -4.48 -2.42 -4.97
CA LEU A 83 -3.71 -3.56 -5.46
C LEU A 83 -4.26 -3.94 -6.83
N SER A 84 -3.77 -3.26 -7.86
CA SER A 84 -4.08 -3.52 -9.26
C SER A 84 -3.91 -5.00 -9.64
N LYS A 85 -4.79 -5.45 -10.53
CA LYS A 85 -4.72 -6.76 -11.21
C LYS A 85 -4.35 -6.63 -12.69
N ASP A 86 -4.08 -5.40 -13.15
CA ASP A 86 -3.73 -5.14 -14.54
C ASP A 86 -2.41 -5.80 -14.89
N TRP A 87 -2.28 -6.24 -16.14
CA TRP A 87 -1.08 -6.92 -16.63
C TRP A 87 0.21 -6.07 -16.49
N ILE A 88 0.09 -4.74 -16.59
CA ILE A 88 1.21 -3.80 -16.46
C ILE A 88 1.61 -3.62 -14.98
N TYR A 89 0.61 -3.54 -14.10
CA TYR A 89 0.79 -3.16 -12.70
C TYR A 89 0.20 -4.21 -11.77
N ASN A 90 0.47 -5.49 -11.99
CA ASN A 90 -0.04 -6.53 -11.11
C ASN A 90 0.60 -6.38 -9.72
N CYS A 91 -0.23 -6.12 -8.71
CA CYS A 91 0.18 -5.89 -7.34
C CYS A 91 -0.07 -7.10 -6.43
N VAL A 92 -0.76 -8.14 -6.91
CA VAL A 92 -1.17 -9.29 -6.10
C VAL A 92 -0.04 -10.32 -6.03
N ASP A 93 1.09 -9.88 -5.51
CA ASP A 93 2.22 -10.69 -5.07
C ASP A 93 2.62 -10.28 -3.66
N GLN A 94 3.19 -11.22 -2.89
CA GLN A 94 3.45 -10.99 -1.46
C GLN A 94 4.33 -9.75 -1.22
N GLY A 95 5.33 -9.48 -2.06
CA GLY A 95 6.26 -8.37 -1.88
C GLY A 95 5.59 -7.02 -2.07
N ARG A 96 4.87 -6.84 -3.18
CA ARG A 96 4.15 -5.59 -3.48
C ARG A 96 3.01 -5.33 -2.50
N VAL A 97 2.31 -6.38 -2.05
CA VAL A 97 1.29 -6.24 -1.00
C VAL A 97 1.92 -5.75 0.31
N ILE A 98 3.02 -6.37 0.76
CA ILE A 98 3.72 -5.93 1.97
C ILE A 98 4.20 -4.48 1.84
N HIS A 99 4.74 -4.10 0.67
CA HIS A 99 5.17 -2.73 0.41
C HIS A 99 4.03 -1.72 0.56
N ALA A 100 2.90 -1.96 -0.10
CA ALA A 100 1.75 -1.08 -0.05
C ALA A 100 1.12 -1.03 1.36
N ILE A 101 1.09 -2.15 2.08
CA ILE A 101 0.72 -2.18 3.50
C ILE A 101 1.74 -1.41 4.36
N GLY A 102 3.03 -1.47 4.04
CA GLY A 102 4.07 -0.69 4.70
C GLY A 102 3.77 0.82 4.66
N HIS A 103 3.29 1.31 3.52
CA HIS A 103 2.77 2.68 3.42
C HIS A 103 1.58 2.91 4.35
N ALA A 104 0.58 2.03 4.34
CA ALA A 104 -0.56 2.12 5.24
C ALA A 104 -0.18 2.10 6.74
N LEU A 105 0.90 1.41 7.10
CA LEU A 105 1.47 1.38 8.46
C LEU A 105 2.30 2.63 8.78
N GLY A 106 2.66 3.41 7.76
CA GLY A 106 3.29 4.72 7.91
C GLY A 106 4.75 4.78 7.52
N PHE A 107 5.26 3.84 6.72
CA PHE A 107 6.62 3.90 6.19
C PHE A 107 6.63 4.57 4.81
N ALA A 108 7.54 5.52 4.60
CA ALA A 108 7.83 6.05 3.27
C ALA A 108 8.97 5.25 2.61
N HIS A 109 9.21 5.47 1.32
CA HIS A 109 10.27 4.78 0.59
C HIS A 109 11.64 5.07 1.19
N GLU A 110 12.50 4.05 1.29
CA GLU A 110 13.77 4.18 2.03
C GLU A 110 14.70 5.24 1.43
N GLN A 111 14.70 5.41 0.10
CA GLN A 111 15.45 6.47 -0.58
C GLN A 111 14.93 7.89 -0.30
N THR A 112 13.89 8.09 0.51
CA THR A 112 13.44 9.43 0.94
C THR A 112 13.92 9.78 2.34
N ARG A 113 14.74 8.93 2.95
CA ARG A 113 15.35 9.23 4.25
C ARG A 113 16.18 10.52 4.24
N PRO A 114 16.17 11.30 5.34
CA PRO A 114 16.98 12.52 5.43
C PRO A 114 18.49 12.28 5.30
N ASP A 115 18.96 11.10 5.69
CA ASP A 115 20.37 10.70 5.65
C ASP A 115 20.73 9.89 4.39
N ARG A 116 19.84 9.76 3.40
CA ARG A 116 20.06 8.90 2.23
C ARG A 116 21.34 9.25 1.47
N ASP A 117 21.73 10.53 1.43
CA ASP A 117 22.82 11.02 0.59
C ASP A 117 24.19 10.55 1.13
N ASN A 118 24.22 9.95 2.32
CA ASN A 118 25.37 9.22 2.86
C ASN A 118 25.51 7.79 2.31
N TYR A 119 24.46 7.25 1.66
CA TYR A 119 24.38 5.84 1.26
C TYR A 119 24.15 5.66 -0.23
N ILE A 120 23.44 6.58 -0.88
CA ILE A 120 23.06 6.52 -2.28
C ILE A 120 23.24 7.86 -2.97
N GLN A 121 23.48 7.85 -4.28
CA GLN A 121 23.44 9.03 -5.14
C GLN A 121 22.27 8.91 -6.11
N ILE A 122 21.42 9.94 -6.15
CA ILE A 122 20.33 10.01 -7.14
C ILE A 122 20.89 10.56 -8.46
N GLN A 123 20.81 9.75 -9.52
CA GLN A 123 21.14 10.17 -10.88
C GLN A 123 19.96 10.93 -11.49
N TRP A 124 19.79 12.19 -11.10
CA TRP A 124 18.62 13.01 -11.47
C TRP A 124 18.37 13.12 -12.97
N ASN A 125 19.43 13.11 -13.78
CA ASN A 125 19.33 13.14 -15.25
C ASN A 125 18.72 11.87 -15.86
N ASN A 126 18.65 10.77 -15.09
CA ASN A 126 18.09 9.48 -15.52
C ASN A 126 16.65 9.28 -15.01
N ILE A 127 16.04 10.28 -14.40
CA ILE A 127 14.65 10.22 -13.93
C ILE A 127 13.75 10.81 -15.01
N GLU A 128 12.77 10.04 -15.45
CA GLU A 128 11.75 10.50 -16.39
C GLU A 128 11.02 11.74 -15.85
N ASP A 129 10.93 12.81 -16.65
CA ASP A 129 10.15 13.99 -16.29
C ASP A 129 8.65 13.64 -16.23
N CYS A 130 7.92 14.22 -15.28
CA CYS A 130 6.48 13.98 -15.09
C CYS A 130 5.64 14.33 -16.35
N LYS A 131 6.20 15.09 -17.29
CA LYS A 131 5.57 15.47 -18.57
C LYS A 131 5.63 14.39 -19.65
N SER A 132 6.45 13.36 -19.52
CA SER A 132 6.63 12.33 -20.56
C SER A 132 5.49 11.29 -20.61
N LYS A 133 4.60 11.27 -19.61
CA LYS A 133 3.49 10.30 -19.47
C LYS A 133 2.10 10.89 -19.73
N ALA A 134 1.94 11.81 -20.67
CA ALA A 134 0.62 11.94 -21.28
C ALA A 134 0.36 10.62 -22.04
N PRO A 135 -0.69 9.84 -21.72
CA PRO A 135 -0.98 8.65 -22.49
C PRO A 135 -1.32 9.11 -23.90
N THR A 136 -0.43 8.87 -24.86
CA THR A 136 -0.82 8.81 -26.26
C THR A 136 -1.81 7.67 -26.36
N LEU A 137 -3.09 7.99 -26.21
CA LEU A 137 -4.18 7.19 -26.76
C LEU A 137 -3.80 6.97 -28.22
N ALA A 138 -3.34 5.76 -28.52
CA ALA A 138 -3.13 5.32 -29.88
C ALA A 138 -4.44 5.59 -30.61
N ARG A 139 -4.41 6.57 -31.52
CA ARG A 139 -5.44 6.72 -32.54
C ARG A 139 -5.42 5.41 -33.32
N LEU A 140 -6.43 4.59 -33.11
CA LEU A 140 -6.77 3.52 -34.02
C LEU A 140 -7.12 4.20 -35.36
N ASN A 141 -6.37 3.86 -36.40
CA ASN A 141 -6.80 4.02 -37.78
C ASN A 141 -7.70 2.83 -38.14
#